data_AF-A0A9R1BD30-F1
#
_entry.id   AF-A0A9R1BD30-F1
#
_cell.length_a   1.000
_cell.length_b   1.000
_cell.length_c   1.000
_cell.angle_alpha   90.00
_cell.angle_beta   90.00
_cell.angle_gamma   90.00
#
_symmetry.space_group_name_H-M   'P 1'
#
loop_
_entity.id
_entity.type
_entity.pdbx_description
1 polymer ?
#
loop_
_entity_poly.entity_id
_entity_poly.type
_entity_poly.pdbx_seq_one_letter_code
_entity_poly.pdbx_strand_id
1 'polypeptide(L)'
;MGAGGRMTEKERELFGRGGAGATFQRSPTDKPPFTLAQIKKAIPPHCFQRSVIKSFSYLVHDLVIVGALLYVALVWIPTLPSVLQLGAWPLYWVLQGCVMTGVWVIAHECGHNAFSDSSLLDDIVGLVLHSWLLVPYFSRKYSHRRHHLFSNMPHYHAMEATKAIKPILGEYYQFDPTPVAKATWREAKECIYVEPEDRTGVFWYSNKFAAP
;
A
#
# COMPACT_ATOMS: atom_id res chain seq x y z
N MET A 1 5.76 1.97 11.15
CA MET A 1 5.77 3.44 10.96
C MET A 1 4.50 3.96 11.63
N GLY A 2 4.62 4.56 12.81
CA GLY A 2 3.47 5.02 13.59
C GLY A 2 2.89 6.32 13.01
N ALA A 3 1.58 6.37 12.83
CA ALA A 3 0.88 7.58 12.44
C ALA A 3 0.95 8.61 13.57
N GLY A 4 1.67 9.71 13.36
CA GLY A 4 1.70 10.86 14.25
C GLY A 4 0.35 11.57 14.24
N GLY A 5 -0.56 11.16 15.12
CA GLY A 5 -1.75 11.94 15.46
C GLY A 5 -1.38 13.20 16.25
N ARG A 6 -2.15 14.28 16.10
CA ARG A 6 -2.03 15.45 16.98
C ARG A 6 -2.40 15.02 18.40
N MET A 7 -1.42 15.01 19.30
CA MET A 7 -1.67 14.81 20.73
C MET A 7 -2.67 15.85 21.23
N THR A 8 -3.68 15.37 21.95
CA THR A 8 -4.63 16.19 22.70
C THR A 8 -3.91 16.96 23.82
N GLU A 9 -4.52 18.04 24.32
CA GLU A 9 -3.96 18.81 25.45
C GLU A 9 -3.76 17.93 26.69
N LYS A 10 -4.66 16.98 26.92
CA LYS A 10 -4.57 16.01 28.01
C LYS A 10 -3.37 15.06 27.85
N GLU A 11 -3.07 14.62 26.63
CA GLU A 11 -1.86 13.83 26.33
C GLU A 11 -0.59 14.68 26.48
N ARG A 12 -0.62 15.95 26.08
CA ARG A 12 0.50 16.89 26.30
C ARG A 12 0.77 17.14 27.78
N GLU A 13 -0.25 17.23 28.63
CA GLU A 13 -0.06 17.36 30.08
C GLU A 13 0.51 16.08 30.70
N LEU A 14 0.04 14.91 30.25
CA LEU A 14 0.55 13.60 30.68
C LEU A 14 2.02 13.38 30.31
N PHE A 15 2.40 13.73 29.07
CA PHE A 15 3.79 13.62 28.62
C PHE A 15 4.69 14.79 29.06
N GLY A 16 4.13 15.98 29.26
CA GLY A 16 4.85 17.18 29.70
C GLY A 16 5.26 17.17 31.18
N ARG A 17 4.64 16.32 32.01
CA ARG A 17 5.09 16.05 33.39
C ARG A 17 6.27 15.07 33.46
N GLY A 18 6.60 14.39 32.37
CA GLY A 18 7.80 13.56 32.25
C GLY A 18 8.99 14.44 31.86
N GLY A 19 9.77 14.88 32.85
CA GLY A 19 10.98 15.67 32.62
C GLY A 19 11.95 15.00 31.62
N ALA A 20 12.90 15.79 31.12
CA ALA A 20 13.89 15.48 30.07
C ALA A 20 14.86 14.30 30.33
N GLY A 21 14.48 13.34 31.18
CA GLY A 21 15.19 12.10 31.46
C GLY A 21 14.27 10.87 31.59
N ALA A 22 13.01 10.94 31.13
CA ALA A 22 12.15 9.76 31.08
C ALA A 22 12.76 8.72 30.13
N THR A 23 13.40 7.70 30.70
CA THR A 23 13.84 6.51 29.99
C THR A 23 12.66 5.99 29.18
N PHE A 24 12.85 5.82 27.87
CA PHE A 24 11.81 5.30 27.00
C PHE A 24 11.44 3.90 27.52
N GLN A 25 10.35 3.81 28.28
CA GLN A 25 9.98 2.56 28.93
C GLN A 25 9.57 1.60 27.83
N ARG A 26 10.36 0.52 27.68
CA ARG A 26 10.14 -0.49 26.66
C ARG A 26 8.74 -1.08 26.84
N SER A 27 8.01 -1.23 25.74
CA SER A 27 6.69 -1.87 25.77
C SER A 27 6.78 -3.25 26.43
N PRO A 28 5.77 -3.65 27.22
CA PRO A 28 5.71 -4.99 27.80
C PRO A 28 5.87 -6.07 26.72
N THR A 29 6.69 -7.08 26.98
CA THR A 29 6.91 -8.22 26.07
C THR A 29 5.93 -9.36 26.31
N ASP A 30 5.23 -9.34 27.45
CA ASP A 30 4.23 -10.34 27.79
C ASP A 30 3.01 -10.24 26.86
N LYS A 31 2.32 -11.37 26.70
CA LYS A 31 1.12 -11.42 25.88
C LYS A 31 0.10 -10.40 26.41
N PRO A 32 -0.40 -9.47 25.57
CA PRO A 32 -1.32 -8.45 26.03
C PRO A 32 -2.61 -9.08 26.58
N PRO A 33 -3.21 -8.50 27.64
CA PRO A 33 -4.42 -9.01 28.26
C PRO A 33 -5.69 -8.73 27.43
N PHE A 34 -5.54 -8.32 26.17
CA PHE A 34 -6.61 -7.95 25.26
C PHE A 34 -6.42 -8.61 23.90
N THR A 35 -7.53 -8.79 23.19
CA THR A 35 -7.57 -9.42 21.86
C THR A 35 -7.65 -8.37 20.75
N LEU A 36 -7.26 -8.75 19.52
CA LEU A 36 -7.43 -7.91 18.33
C LEU A 36 -8.90 -7.48 18.11
N ALA A 37 -9.85 -8.33 18.51
CA ALA A 37 -11.28 -8.01 18.42
C ALA A 37 -11.68 -6.86 19.37
N GLN A 38 -11.12 -6.82 20.59
CA GLN A 38 -11.37 -5.72 21.53
C GLN A 38 -10.80 -4.40 21.00
N ILE A 39 -9.62 -4.44 20.37
CA ILE A 39 -9.03 -3.26 19.72
C ILE A 39 -9.93 -2.79 18.57
N LYS A 40 -10.34 -3.70 17.68
CA LYS A 40 -11.22 -3.36 16.55
C LYS A 40 -12.55 -2.76 17.02
N LYS A 41 -13.12 -3.28 18.11
CA LYS A 41 -14.38 -2.77 18.69
C LYS A 41 -14.25 -1.35 19.27
N ALA A 42 -13.05 -0.96 19.73
CA ALA A 42 -12.80 0.39 20.23
C ALA A 42 -12.69 1.44 19.11
N ILE A 43 -12.41 1.02 17.87
CA ILE A 43 -12.27 1.93 16.73
C ILE A 43 -13.67 2.24 16.15
N PRO A 44 -14.01 3.52 15.90
CA PRO A 44 -15.30 3.88 15.32
C PRO A 44 -15.58 3.15 13.99
N PRO A 45 -16.81 2.65 13.75
CA PRO A 45 -17.12 1.87 12.55
C PRO A 45 -16.87 2.60 11.23
N HIS A 46 -17.08 3.92 11.19
CA HIS A 46 -16.85 4.73 10.01
C HIS A 46 -15.37 4.77 9.58
N CYS A 47 -14.43 4.48 10.48
CA CYS A 47 -13.00 4.38 10.13
C CYS A 47 -12.69 3.18 9.23
N PHE A 48 -13.58 2.19 9.18
CA PHE A 48 -13.45 1.02 8.29
C PHE A 48 -14.27 1.17 7.01
N GLN A 49 -14.99 2.29 6.83
CA GLN A 49 -15.72 2.59 5.60
C GLN A 49 -14.77 3.23 4.59
N ARG A 50 -14.55 2.54 3.48
CA ARG A 50 -13.71 3.03 2.38
C ARG A 50 -14.54 3.96 1.52
N SER A 51 -13.95 5.06 1.06
CA SER A 51 -14.63 6.01 0.18
C SER A 51 -13.83 6.16 -1.09
N VAL A 52 -14.34 5.56 -2.18
CA VAL A 52 -13.72 5.61 -3.51
C VAL A 52 -13.45 7.05 -3.95
N ILE A 53 -14.41 7.95 -3.74
CA ILE A 53 -14.27 9.36 -4.11
C ILE A 53 -13.12 10.01 -3.34
N LYS A 54 -13.04 9.76 -2.03
CA LYS A 54 -11.97 10.31 -1.19
C LYS A 54 -10.62 9.72 -1.60
N SER A 55 -10.52 8.41 -1.82
CA SER A 55 -9.30 7.74 -2.26
C SER A 55 -8.80 8.29 -3.61
N PHE A 56 -9.69 8.43 -4.59
CA PHE A 56 -9.36 9.06 -5.87
C PHE A 56 -9.00 10.54 -5.73
N SER A 57 -9.61 11.29 -4.80
CA SER A 57 -9.25 12.69 -4.61
C SER A 57 -7.79 12.87 -4.18
N TYR A 58 -7.27 11.99 -3.31
CA TYR A 58 -5.86 11.98 -2.94
C TYR A 58 -4.96 11.56 -4.10
N LEU A 59 -5.38 10.55 -4.88
CA LEU A 59 -4.63 10.13 -6.07
C LEU A 59 -4.52 11.26 -7.10
N VAL A 60 -5.65 11.92 -7.42
CA VAL A 60 -5.69 13.03 -8.36
C VAL A 60 -4.83 14.20 -7.85
N HIS A 61 -4.92 14.51 -6.56
CA HIS A 61 -4.08 15.53 -5.94
C HIS A 61 -2.59 15.25 -6.16
N ASP A 62 -2.13 14.02 -5.89
CA ASP A 62 -0.73 13.64 -6.07
C ASP A 62 -0.32 13.69 -7.56
N LEU A 63 -1.20 13.22 -8.47
CA LEU A 63 -0.94 13.28 -9.92
C LEU A 63 -0.88 14.71 -10.47
N VAL A 64 -1.69 15.63 -9.93
CA VAL A 64 -1.63 17.04 -10.28
C VAL A 64 -0.29 17.64 -9.86
N ILE A 65 0.19 17.33 -8.64
CA ILE A 65 1.50 17.81 -8.19
C ILE A 65 2.63 17.20 -9.02
N VAL A 66 2.57 15.90 -9.33
CA VAL A 66 3.52 15.25 -10.25
C VAL A 66 3.54 15.94 -11.61
N GLY A 67 2.37 16.20 -12.21
CA GLY A 67 2.27 16.87 -13.50
C GLY A 67 2.80 18.31 -13.45
N ALA A 68 2.51 19.05 -12.39
CA ALA A 68 2.98 20.42 -12.20
C ALA A 68 4.51 20.49 -12.04
N LEU A 69 5.08 19.62 -11.21
CA LEU A 69 6.54 19.54 -11.03
C LEU A 69 7.24 19.13 -12.33
N LEU A 70 6.70 18.15 -13.06
CA LEU A 70 7.22 17.74 -14.37
C LEU A 70 7.14 18.89 -15.38
N TYR A 71 6.02 19.61 -15.44
CA TYR A 71 5.87 20.77 -16.32
C TYR A 71 6.90 21.85 -16.01
N VAL A 72 7.06 22.21 -14.72
CA VAL A 72 8.08 23.17 -14.29
C VAL A 72 9.48 22.69 -14.67
N ALA A 73 9.78 21.42 -14.46
CA ALA A 73 11.08 20.85 -14.80
C ALA A 73 11.37 20.94 -16.30
N LEU A 74 10.40 20.62 -17.16
CA LEU A 74 10.60 20.62 -18.61
C LEU A 74 10.63 22.02 -19.23
N VAL A 75 9.88 22.97 -18.68
CA VAL A 75 9.77 24.33 -19.24
C VAL A 75 10.82 25.29 -18.65
N TRP A 76 11.10 25.19 -17.35
CA TRP A 76 11.93 26.18 -16.66
C TRP A 76 13.38 25.74 -16.45
N ILE A 77 13.66 24.47 -16.18
CA ILE A 77 15.06 24.06 -15.95
C ILE A 77 15.93 24.30 -17.20
N PRO A 78 15.48 24.02 -18.44
CA PRO A 78 16.29 24.27 -19.63
C PRO A 78 16.58 25.75 -19.91
N THR A 79 15.79 26.69 -19.37
CA THR A 79 16.01 28.13 -19.57
C THR A 79 17.04 28.72 -18.60
N LEU A 80 17.44 27.96 -17.58
CA LEU A 80 18.47 28.36 -16.64
C LEU A 80 19.88 28.25 -17.25
N PRO A 81 20.85 29.08 -16.82
CA PRO A 81 22.26 28.89 -17.14
C PRO A 81 22.77 27.50 -16.74
N SER A 82 23.69 26.93 -17.52
CA SER A 82 24.15 25.53 -17.35
C SER A 82 24.60 25.18 -15.93
N VAL A 83 25.23 26.11 -15.22
CA VAL A 83 25.68 25.89 -13.82
C VAL A 83 24.51 25.68 -12.87
N LEU A 84 23.40 26.41 -13.06
CA LEU A 84 22.20 26.27 -12.22
C LEU A 84 21.42 25.00 -12.57
N GLN A 85 21.46 24.55 -13.83
CA GLN A 85 20.82 23.29 -14.24
C GLN A 85 21.40 22.08 -13.50
N LEU A 86 22.71 22.08 -13.22
CA LEU A 86 23.38 20.99 -12.49
C LEU A 86 22.79 20.79 -11.08
N GLY A 87 22.29 21.86 -10.44
CA GLY A 87 21.60 21.78 -9.15
C GLY A 87 20.09 21.58 -9.28
N ALA A 88 19.47 22.19 -10.29
CA ALA A 88 18.02 22.17 -10.48
C ALA A 88 17.49 20.76 -10.82
N TRP A 89 18.20 19.98 -11.64
CA TRP A 89 17.77 18.62 -12.00
C TRP A 89 17.73 17.65 -10.81
N PRO A 90 18.80 17.52 -9.98
CA PRO A 90 18.75 16.70 -8.77
C PRO A 90 17.70 17.18 -7.77
N LEU A 91 17.55 18.50 -7.59
CA LEU A 91 16.51 19.04 -6.71
C LEU A 91 15.12 18.62 -7.19
N TYR A 92 14.85 18.73 -8.49
CA TYR A 92 13.62 18.23 -9.09
C TYR A 92 13.45 16.73 -8.86
N TRP A 93 14.46 15.89 -9.10
CA TRP A 93 14.35 14.44 -8.88
C TRP A 93 13.98 14.08 -7.44
N VAL A 94 14.57 14.77 -6.46
CA VAL A 94 14.24 14.57 -5.04
C VAL A 94 12.79 14.94 -4.76
N LEU A 95 12.37 16.15 -5.17
CA LEU A 95 10.99 16.62 -4.95
C LEU A 95 9.96 15.73 -5.66
N GLN A 96 10.23 15.41 -6.92
CA GLN A 96 9.40 14.53 -7.74
C GLN A 96 9.30 13.13 -7.12
N GLY A 97 10.42 12.57 -6.68
CA GLY A 97 10.47 11.27 -6.00
C GLY A 97 9.68 11.24 -4.70
N CYS A 98 9.74 12.32 -3.90
CA CYS A 98 8.93 12.46 -2.68
C CYS A 98 7.43 12.41 -2.98
N VAL A 99 6.96 13.11 -4.02
CA VAL A 99 5.54 13.10 -4.40
C VAL A 99 5.13 11.76 -5.04
N MET A 100 5.97 11.19 -5.89
CA MET A 100 5.73 9.85 -6.48
C MET A 100 5.69 8.74 -5.42
N THR A 101 6.33 8.94 -4.26
CA THR A 101 6.17 8.04 -3.12
C THR A 101 4.73 8.05 -2.58
N GLY A 102 4.02 9.19 -2.62
CA GLY A 102 2.59 9.26 -2.30
C GLY A 102 1.75 8.37 -3.24
N VAL A 103 1.97 8.49 -4.55
CA VAL A 103 1.33 7.62 -5.55
C VAL A 103 1.65 6.15 -5.31
N TRP A 104 2.92 5.85 -4.99
CA TRP A 104 3.34 4.49 -4.65
C TRP A 104 2.61 3.94 -3.42
N VAL A 105 2.42 4.77 -2.38
CA VAL A 105 1.70 4.40 -1.14
C VAL A 105 0.24 4.10 -1.47
N ILE A 106 -0.44 4.96 -2.25
CA ILE A 106 -1.84 4.72 -2.66
C ILE A 106 -1.97 3.40 -3.43
N ALA A 107 -1.08 3.15 -4.38
CA ALA A 107 -1.07 1.89 -5.13
C ALA A 107 -0.73 0.67 -4.24
N HIS A 108 0.08 0.87 -3.21
CA HIS A 108 0.32 -0.13 -2.17
C HIS A 108 -0.92 -0.41 -1.31
N GLU A 109 -1.70 0.62 -0.95
CA GLU A 109 -2.96 0.48 -0.22
C GLU A 109 -4.01 -0.32 -1.00
N CYS A 110 -3.99 -0.22 -2.34
CA CYS A 110 -4.80 -1.07 -3.21
C CYS A 110 -4.46 -2.56 -2.99
N GLY A 111 -3.19 -2.90 -2.77
CA GLY A 111 -2.75 -4.27 -2.46
C GLY A 111 -3.32 -4.81 -1.14
N HIS A 112 -3.72 -3.92 -0.22
CA HIS A 112 -4.37 -4.27 1.04
C HIS A 112 -5.90 -4.30 0.94
N ASN A 113 -6.47 -4.00 -0.24
CA ASN A 113 -7.89 -3.72 -0.43
C ASN A 113 -8.37 -2.61 0.54
N ALA A 114 -7.56 -1.57 0.72
CA ALA A 114 -7.88 -0.42 1.58
C ALA A 114 -8.35 0.79 0.77
N PHE A 115 -8.16 0.78 -0.55
CA PHE A 115 -8.51 1.90 -1.42
C PHE A 115 -10.00 1.95 -1.72
N SER A 116 -10.64 0.80 -1.95
CA SER A 116 -12.09 0.67 -2.14
C SER A 116 -12.65 -0.64 -1.59
N ASP A 117 -13.98 -0.78 -1.59
CA ASP A 117 -14.65 -2.04 -1.24
C ASP A 117 -14.67 -3.05 -2.40
N SER A 118 -14.14 -2.68 -3.58
CA SER A 118 -14.01 -3.56 -4.74
C SER A 118 -12.55 -3.94 -4.95
N SER A 119 -12.24 -5.21 -4.72
CA SER A 119 -10.89 -5.75 -4.97
C SER A 119 -10.48 -5.65 -6.45
N LEU A 120 -11.44 -5.71 -7.37
CA LEU A 120 -11.18 -5.50 -8.81
C LEU A 120 -10.71 -4.07 -9.08
N LEU A 121 -11.41 -3.07 -8.51
CA LEU A 121 -11.04 -1.67 -8.70
C LEU A 121 -9.64 -1.40 -8.13
N ASP A 122 -9.37 -1.93 -6.93
CA ASP A 122 -8.06 -1.81 -6.28
C ASP A 122 -6.98 -2.50 -7.13
N ASP A 123 -7.24 -3.68 -7.69
CA ASP A 123 -6.27 -4.39 -8.54
C ASP A 123 -5.99 -3.67 -9.85
N ILE A 124 -7.00 -3.08 -10.51
CA ILE A 124 -6.81 -2.26 -11.71
C ILE A 124 -5.98 -1.03 -11.38
N VAL A 125 -6.38 -0.26 -10.36
CA VAL A 125 -5.70 1.00 -9.99
C VAL A 125 -4.27 0.71 -9.53
N GLY A 126 -4.09 -0.28 -8.65
CA GLY A 126 -2.80 -0.71 -8.14
C GLY A 126 -1.88 -1.19 -9.26
N LEU A 127 -2.36 -2.03 -10.16
CA LEU A 127 -1.58 -2.53 -11.30
C LEU A 127 -1.14 -1.40 -12.23
N VAL A 128 -2.03 -0.48 -12.59
CA VAL A 128 -1.71 0.65 -13.48
C VAL A 128 -0.66 1.56 -12.84
N LEU A 129 -0.87 1.98 -11.60
CA LEU A 129 0.03 2.91 -10.92
C LEU A 129 1.39 2.28 -10.59
N HIS A 130 1.43 1.04 -10.09
CA HIS A 130 2.71 0.38 -9.84
C HIS A 130 3.44 0.02 -11.15
N SER A 131 2.74 -0.33 -12.23
CA SER A 131 3.38 -0.50 -13.55
C SER A 131 4.04 0.79 -14.03
N TRP A 132 3.37 1.94 -13.88
CA TRP A 132 3.94 3.24 -14.21
C TRP A 132 5.18 3.57 -13.38
N LEU A 133 5.21 3.13 -12.11
CA LEU A 133 6.35 3.28 -11.20
C LEU A 133 7.39 2.15 -11.32
N LEU A 134 7.26 1.25 -12.30
CA LEU A 134 8.14 0.08 -12.50
C LEU A 134 8.20 -0.88 -11.30
N VAL A 135 7.08 -1.01 -10.58
CA VAL A 135 6.90 -1.90 -9.43
C VAL A 135 5.98 -3.06 -9.82
N PRO A 136 6.36 -4.32 -9.57
CA PRO A 136 5.48 -5.46 -9.87
C PRO A 136 4.38 -5.59 -8.80
N TYR A 137 3.18 -5.09 -9.11
CA TYR A 137 2.04 -5.00 -8.17
C TYR A 137 1.69 -6.34 -7.52
N PHE A 138 1.36 -7.38 -8.29
CA PHE A 138 0.92 -8.67 -7.73
C PHE A 138 1.99 -9.38 -6.89
N SER A 139 3.25 -9.36 -7.36
CA SER A 139 4.36 -9.92 -6.59
C SER A 139 4.52 -9.23 -5.23
N ARG A 140 4.40 -7.89 -5.21
CA ARG A 140 4.39 -7.10 -3.98
C ARG A 140 3.16 -7.43 -3.14
N LYS A 141 1.93 -7.41 -3.69
CA LYS A 141 0.68 -7.71 -2.97
C LYS A 141 0.78 -9.02 -2.17
N TYR A 142 1.21 -10.10 -2.80
CA TYR A 142 1.31 -11.42 -2.16
C TYR A 142 2.43 -11.50 -1.11
N SER A 143 3.64 -11.06 -1.46
CA SER A 143 4.78 -11.13 -0.53
C SER A 143 4.61 -10.18 0.65
N HIS A 144 4.02 -9.02 0.41
CA HIS A 144 3.83 -7.97 1.39
C HIS A 144 2.76 -8.30 2.43
N ARG A 145 1.69 -9.01 2.06
CA ARG A 145 0.71 -9.53 3.03
C ARG A 145 1.39 -10.44 4.07
N ARG A 146 2.35 -11.27 3.66
CA ARG A 146 3.15 -12.10 4.58
C ARG A 146 4.10 -11.27 5.43
N HIS A 147 4.70 -10.23 4.84
CA HIS A 147 5.49 -9.28 5.61
C HIS A 147 4.65 -8.64 6.73
N HIS A 148 3.38 -8.29 6.53
CA HIS A 148 2.55 -7.79 7.63
C HIS A 148 2.21 -8.84 8.70
N LEU A 149 2.04 -10.10 8.30
CA LEU A 149 1.83 -11.20 9.25
C LEU A 149 3.10 -11.50 10.07
N PHE A 150 4.27 -11.39 9.44
CA PHE A 150 5.58 -11.71 10.02
C PHE A 150 6.60 -10.61 9.71
N SER A 151 6.42 -9.42 10.28
CA SER A 151 7.20 -8.21 9.90
C SER A 151 8.68 -8.27 10.25
N ASN A 152 9.05 -9.12 11.20
CA ASN A 152 10.44 -9.37 11.57
C ASN A 152 11.12 -10.41 10.67
N MET A 153 10.36 -11.09 9.80
CA MET A 153 10.92 -12.03 8.85
C MET A 153 11.55 -11.26 7.69
N PRO A 154 12.86 -11.39 7.44
CA PRO A 154 13.50 -10.67 6.37
C PRO A 154 13.06 -11.20 5.00
N HIS A 155 13.08 -10.32 4.00
CA HIS A 155 12.54 -10.59 2.67
C HIS A 155 13.17 -11.81 1.96
N TYR A 156 14.44 -12.13 2.24
CA TYR A 156 15.13 -13.27 1.67
C TYR A 156 14.67 -14.63 2.25
N HIS A 157 14.03 -14.67 3.43
CA HIS A 157 13.39 -15.89 3.97
C HIS A 157 11.92 -16.02 3.55
N ALA A 158 11.36 -15.02 2.86
CA ALA A 158 9.95 -15.05 2.45
C ALA A 158 9.61 -16.27 1.59
N MET A 159 10.56 -16.74 0.76
CA MET A 159 10.37 -17.93 -0.07
C MET A 159 10.36 -19.23 0.73
N GLU A 160 11.21 -19.35 1.75
CA GLU A 160 11.23 -20.52 2.65
C GLU A 160 9.95 -20.60 3.47
N ALA A 161 9.51 -19.46 4.02
CA ALA A 161 8.24 -19.37 4.72
C ALA A 161 7.05 -19.69 3.81
N THR A 162 7.10 -19.30 2.53
CA THR A 162 6.08 -19.69 1.54
C THR A 162 5.97 -21.21 1.43
N LYS A 163 7.12 -21.90 1.30
CA LYS A 163 7.16 -23.35 1.19
C LYS A 163 6.61 -24.03 2.45
N ALA A 164 6.88 -23.48 3.63
CA ALA A 164 6.39 -24.00 4.91
C ALA A 164 4.88 -23.76 5.14
N ILE A 165 4.35 -22.62 4.69
CA ILE A 165 2.94 -22.25 4.89
C ILE A 165 2.04 -22.88 3.81
N LYS A 166 2.56 -23.13 2.61
CA LYS A 166 1.79 -23.69 1.49
C LYS A 166 1.01 -24.99 1.85
N PRO A 167 1.60 -25.99 2.54
CA PRO A 167 0.86 -27.17 3.00
C PRO A 167 -0.24 -26.87 4.01
N ILE A 168 -0.06 -25.85 4.86
CA ILE A 168 -1.03 -25.43 5.88
C ILE A 168 -2.23 -24.73 5.23
N LEU A 169 -1.96 -23.89 4.22
CA LEU A 169 -3.01 -23.23 3.45
C LEU A 169 -3.78 -24.19 2.54
N GLY A 170 -3.18 -25.30 2.13
CA GLY A 170 -3.84 -26.32 1.30
C GLY A 170 -4.43 -25.73 0.03
N GLU A 171 -5.72 -25.98 -0.20
CA GLU A 171 -6.48 -25.51 -1.37
C GLU A 171 -6.65 -23.97 -1.42
N TYR A 172 -6.46 -23.28 -0.28
CA TYR A 172 -6.52 -21.81 -0.22
C TYR A 172 -5.24 -21.14 -0.76
N TYR A 173 -4.17 -21.89 -1.01
CA TYR A 173 -2.94 -21.34 -1.59
C TYR A 173 -3.08 -21.15 -3.11
N GLN A 174 -3.32 -19.92 -3.52
CA GLN A 174 -3.39 -19.53 -4.94
C GLN A 174 -1.99 -19.12 -5.45
N PHE A 175 -1.56 -19.67 -6.59
CA PHE A 175 -0.29 -19.34 -7.22
C PHE A 175 -0.42 -19.35 -8.75
N ASP A 176 0.00 -18.26 -9.37
CA ASP A 176 0.07 -18.14 -10.82
C ASP A 176 1.52 -18.31 -11.31
N PRO A 177 1.83 -19.39 -12.05
CA PRO A 177 3.16 -19.62 -12.62
C PRO A 177 3.44 -18.78 -13.89
N THR A 178 2.48 -17.99 -14.37
CA THR A 178 2.60 -17.29 -15.65
C THR A 178 3.76 -16.28 -15.63
N PRO A 179 4.66 -16.29 -16.64
CA PRO A 179 5.73 -15.31 -16.72
C PRO A 179 5.20 -13.89 -16.66
N VAL A 180 5.90 -13.00 -15.96
CA VAL A 180 5.43 -11.63 -15.64
C VAL A 180 4.87 -10.91 -16.86
N ALA A 181 5.54 -10.97 -18.02
CA ALA A 181 5.06 -10.34 -19.24
C ALA A 181 3.73 -10.93 -19.77
N LYS A 182 3.59 -12.26 -19.72
CA LYS A 182 2.36 -12.95 -20.13
C LYS A 182 1.22 -12.73 -19.13
N ALA A 183 1.53 -12.75 -17.83
CA ALA A 183 0.57 -12.47 -16.77
C ALA A 183 0.05 -11.05 -16.94
N THR A 184 0.94 -10.06 -17.05
CA THR A 184 0.59 -8.65 -17.28
C THR A 184 -0.29 -8.49 -18.53
N TRP A 185 0.03 -9.18 -19.63
CA TRP A 185 -0.78 -9.16 -20.85
C TRP A 185 -2.15 -9.82 -20.69
N ARG A 186 -2.25 -10.91 -19.93
CA ARG A 186 -3.53 -11.57 -19.61
C ARG A 186 -4.38 -10.65 -18.73
N GLU A 187 -3.84 -10.13 -17.64
CA GLU A 187 -4.54 -9.20 -16.75
C GLU A 187 -4.99 -7.91 -17.46
N ALA A 188 -4.19 -7.41 -18.42
CA ALA A 188 -4.56 -6.23 -19.21
C ALA A 188 -5.75 -6.49 -20.16
N LYS A 189 -6.01 -7.75 -20.53
CA LYS A 189 -7.08 -8.13 -21.47
C LYS A 189 -8.27 -8.81 -20.78
N GLU A 190 -8.04 -9.48 -19.68
CA GLU A 190 -9.00 -10.32 -18.98
C GLU A 190 -9.33 -9.67 -17.64
N CYS A 191 -10.59 -9.27 -17.49
CA CYS A 191 -11.06 -8.66 -16.26
C CYS A 191 -11.33 -9.77 -15.23
N ILE A 192 -10.40 -9.97 -14.30
CA ILE A 192 -10.58 -10.90 -13.18
C ILE A 192 -11.36 -10.18 -12.08
N TYR A 193 -12.64 -10.50 -11.94
CA TYR A 193 -13.51 -9.90 -10.94
C TYR A 193 -13.74 -10.87 -9.80
N VAL A 194 -14.07 -10.32 -8.63
CA VAL A 194 -14.31 -11.10 -7.43
C VAL A 194 -15.80 -11.12 -7.12
N GLU A 195 -16.40 -12.31 -7.17
CA GLU A 195 -17.81 -12.50 -6.79
C GLU A 195 -17.93 -13.10 -5.39
N PRO A 196 -18.85 -12.58 -4.56
CA PRO A 196 -19.19 -13.21 -3.28
C PRO A 196 -20.01 -14.46 -3.56
N GLU A 197 -19.65 -15.59 -2.94
CA GLU A 197 -20.39 -16.83 -3.18
C GLU A 197 -21.80 -16.79 -2.59
N ASP A 198 -22.03 -16.09 -1.47
CA ASP A 198 -23.32 -16.16 -0.74
C ASP A 198 -23.34 -15.38 0.60
N ARG A 199 -22.84 -14.14 0.65
CA ARG A 199 -22.78 -13.29 1.89
C ARG A 199 -21.96 -13.88 3.05
N THR A 200 -21.28 -15.02 2.86
CA THR A 200 -20.42 -15.69 3.85
C THR A 200 -19.00 -15.14 3.93
N GLY A 201 -18.65 -14.16 3.08
CA GLY A 201 -17.31 -13.57 3.03
C GLY A 201 -16.28 -14.39 2.27
N VAL A 202 -16.71 -15.45 1.57
CA VAL A 202 -15.91 -16.18 0.60
C VAL A 202 -16.00 -15.48 -0.76
N PHE A 203 -14.85 -15.26 -1.38
CA PHE A 203 -14.67 -14.44 -2.58
C PHE A 203 -13.90 -15.25 -3.62
N TRP A 204 -14.48 -15.44 -4.81
CA TRP A 204 -13.86 -16.20 -5.90
C TRP A 204 -13.40 -15.29 -7.02
N TYR A 205 -12.21 -15.57 -7.56
CA TYR A 205 -11.72 -14.91 -8.77
C TYR A 205 -12.38 -15.58 -9.98
N SER A 206 -13.22 -14.82 -10.69
CA SER A 206 -13.90 -15.26 -11.91
C SER A 206 -13.39 -14.46 -13.10
N ASN A 207 -13.37 -15.09 -14.27
CA ASN A 207 -12.93 -14.47 -15.52
C ASN A 207 -14.10 -14.49 -16.50
N LYS A 208 -14.45 -13.33 -17.06
CA LYS A 208 -15.52 -13.22 -18.07
C LYS A 208 -15.26 -14.05 -19.33
N PHE A 209 -14.01 -14.44 -19.57
CA PHE A 209 -13.58 -15.19 -20.74
C PHE A 209 -13.21 -16.65 -20.42
N ALA A 210 -13.31 -17.09 -19.16
CA ALA A 210 -13.28 -18.51 -18.87
C ALA A 210 -14.62 -19.11 -19.33
N ALA A 211 -14.60 -19.73 -20.52
CA ALA A 211 -15.68 -20.61 -20.93
C ALA A 211 -15.82 -21.76 -19.90
N PRO A 212 -17.04 -22.29 -19.69
CA PRO A 212 -17.29 -23.35 -18.71
C PRO A 212 -16.44 -24.60 -18.94
#